data_AF-A0A7X8VDY0-F1
#
_entry.id   AF-A0A7X8VDY0-F1
#
_cell.length_a   1.000
_cell.length_b   1.000
_cell.length_c   1.000
_cell.angle_alpha   90.00
_cell.angle_beta   90.00
_cell.angle_gamma   90.00
#
_symmetry.space_group_name_H-M   'P 1'
#
loop_
_entity.id
_entity.type
_entity.pdbx_description
1 polymer ?
#
loop_
_entity_poly.entity_id
_entity_poly.type
_entity_poly.pdbx_seq_one_letter_code
_entity_poly.pdbx_strand_id
1 'polypeptide(L)'
;LDATIGQGYNSFTPIQIVNYIAAIANEGTWMKPHLIKSITDPDGNTVLEKNPEIGGQLDISKSTYKIIKQGMRGVTLPGGTAYSVFANFPISVAGKTGTAEWDVTKDPHGWFVAFAPYEDPEIAVVVFIEQAGSGGTTGGPIAKAIFEEYFHLTETDTIEDYLIQP
;
A
#
# COMPACT_ATOMS: atom_id res chain seq x y z
N LEU A 1 -21.51 12.17 10.23
CA LEU A 1 -21.06 10.79 10.49
C LEU A 1 -20.36 10.23 9.25
N ASP A 2 -20.92 10.46 8.07
CA ASP A 2 -20.39 9.93 6.79
C ASP A 2 -18.93 10.33 6.51
N ALA A 3 -18.58 11.59 6.80
CA ALA A 3 -17.22 12.09 6.60
C ALA A 3 -16.15 11.34 7.44
N THR A 4 -16.50 10.79 8.62
CA THR A 4 -15.52 10.09 9.48
C THR A 4 -15.23 8.66 9.02
N ILE A 5 -16.06 8.11 8.14
CA ILE A 5 -15.89 6.77 7.55
C ILE A 5 -15.44 6.83 6.08
N GLY A 6 -15.14 8.03 5.57
CA GLY A 6 -14.70 8.21 4.18
C GLY A 6 -15.83 8.28 3.15
N GLN A 7 -17.07 8.53 3.57
CA GLN A 7 -18.25 8.69 2.70
C GLN A 7 -18.69 10.15 2.60
N GLY A 8 -19.69 10.43 1.75
CA GLY A 8 -20.25 11.76 1.53
C GLY A 8 -19.39 12.59 0.58
N TYR A 9 -19.05 13.82 0.95
CA TYR A 9 -18.27 14.73 0.11
C TYR A 9 -16.75 14.48 0.13
N ASN A 10 -16.29 13.42 0.80
CA ASN A 10 -14.90 13.05 0.83
C ASN A 10 -14.51 12.40 -0.51
N SER A 11 -13.56 13.03 -1.21
CA SER A 11 -12.98 12.47 -2.43
C SER A 11 -11.47 12.64 -2.38
N PHE A 12 -10.75 11.54 -2.55
CA PHE A 12 -9.30 11.49 -2.47
C PHE A 12 -8.75 10.70 -3.65
N THR A 13 -7.62 11.16 -4.18
CA THR A 13 -6.88 10.44 -5.21
C THR A 13 -6.14 9.25 -4.59
N PRO A 14 -5.91 8.15 -5.34
CA PRO A 14 -5.07 7.05 -4.87
C PRO A 14 -3.70 7.51 -4.39
N ILE A 15 -3.08 8.50 -5.06
CA ILE A 15 -1.78 9.03 -4.63
C ILE A 15 -1.86 9.74 -3.26
N GLN A 16 -2.94 10.47 -2.95
CA GLN A 16 -3.12 11.04 -1.61
C GLN A 16 -3.27 9.94 -0.55
N ILE A 17 -4.05 8.90 -0.86
CA ILE A 17 -4.30 7.78 0.06
C ILE A 17 -3.02 6.99 0.33
N VAL A 18 -2.24 6.63 -0.69
CA VAL A 18 -0.99 5.88 -0.46
C VAL A 18 0.04 6.71 0.31
N ASN A 19 0.10 8.03 0.09
CA ASN A 19 0.96 8.92 0.88
C ASN A 19 0.54 8.99 2.36
N TYR A 20 -0.78 9.02 2.62
CA TYR A 20 -1.31 8.93 3.99
C TYR A 20 -0.91 7.62 4.67
N ILE A 21 -1.02 6.50 3.97
CA ILE A 21 -0.66 5.18 4.51
C ILE A 21 0.85 5.05 4.71
N ALA A 22 1.65 5.57 3.78
CA ALA A 22 3.11 5.64 3.93
C ALA A 22 3.51 6.49 5.14
N ALA A 23 2.83 7.61 5.40
CA ALA A 23 3.10 8.42 6.59
C ALA A 23 2.74 7.68 7.89
N ILE A 24 1.67 6.88 7.92
CA ILE A 24 1.36 6.02 9.08
C ILE A 24 2.44 4.94 9.27
N ALA A 25 2.84 4.28 8.17
CA ALA A 25 3.86 3.24 8.19
C ALA A 25 5.19 3.80 8.74
N ASN A 26 5.53 5.03 8.35
CA ASN A 26 6.72 5.78 8.74
C ASN A 26 6.54 6.64 10.00
N GLU A 27 5.66 6.23 10.93
CA GLU A 27 5.42 6.85 12.25
C GLU A 27 5.25 8.39 12.23
N GLY A 28 4.59 8.90 11.17
CA GLY A 28 4.25 10.30 11.01
C GLY A 28 5.21 11.14 10.17
N THR A 29 6.35 10.58 9.76
CA THR A 29 7.25 11.28 8.84
C THR A 29 6.70 11.15 7.42
N TRP A 30 6.07 12.23 6.93
CA TRP A 30 5.55 12.30 5.57
C TRP A 30 6.68 12.66 4.61
N MET A 31 6.88 11.80 3.61
CA MET A 31 7.85 11.99 2.54
C MET A 31 7.15 12.58 1.31
N LYS A 32 7.80 13.51 0.60
CA LYS A 32 7.28 14.02 -0.66
C LYS A 32 7.38 12.91 -1.72
N PRO A 33 6.27 12.51 -2.36
CA PRO A 33 6.32 11.51 -3.41
C PRO A 33 7.09 12.06 -4.62
N HIS A 34 7.97 11.24 -5.21
CA HIS A 34 8.65 11.55 -6.46
C HIS A 34 8.80 10.29 -7.31
N LEU A 35 8.75 10.45 -8.63
CA LEU A 35 8.91 9.36 -9.59
C LEU A 35 10.34 9.26 -10.12
N ILE A 36 10.98 10.41 -10.35
CA ILE A 36 12.34 10.48 -10.88
C ILE A 36 13.30 10.09 -9.77
N LYS A 37 14.14 9.08 -9.99
CA LYS A 37 15.28 8.71 -9.13
C LYS A 37 16.54 9.46 -9.56
N SER A 38 16.84 9.43 -10.86
CA SER A 38 17.94 10.19 -11.45
C SER A 38 17.65 10.49 -12.92
N ILE A 39 18.38 11.47 -13.47
CA ILE A 39 18.43 11.79 -14.89
C ILE A 39 19.89 11.64 -15.32
N THR A 40 20.13 10.92 -16.41
CA THR A 40 21.45 10.76 -17.02
C THR A 40 21.49 11.43 -18.38
N ASP A 41 22.65 11.97 -18.76
CA ASP A 41 22.89 12.47 -20.12
C ASP A 41 23.21 11.31 -21.10
N PRO A 42 23.34 11.58 -22.43
CA PRO A 42 23.70 10.55 -23.41
C PRO A 42 25.08 9.92 -23.19
N ASP A 43 25.97 10.59 -22.46
CA ASP A 43 27.32 10.11 -22.14
C ASP A 43 27.33 9.23 -20.88
N GLY A 44 26.17 9.07 -20.21
CA GLY A 44 26.00 8.25 -19.02
C GLY A 44 26.28 8.98 -17.70
N ASN A 45 26.51 10.29 -17.71
CA ASN A 45 26.72 11.07 -16.49
C ASN A 45 25.38 11.40 -15.82
N THR A 46 25.30 11.23 -14.50
CA THR A 46 24.14 11.67 -13.72
C THR A 46 24.09 13.20 -13.66
N VAL A 47 23.08 13.79 -14.31
CA VAL A 47 22.85 15.25 -14.31
C VAL A 47 21.93 15.68 -13.18
N LEU A 48 21.11 14.76 -12.68
CA LEU A 48 20.26 14.99 -11.52
C LEU A 48 20.09 13.69 -10.75
N GLU A 49 20.27 13.74 -9.45
CA GLU A 49 19.90 12.66 -8.53
C GLU A 49 18.85 13.21 -7.56
N LYS A 50 17.73 12.51 -7.43
CA LYS A 50 16.61 12.92 -6.59
C LYS A 50 16.60 12.05 -5.33
N ASN A 51 17.01 12.65 -4.23
CA ASN A 51 16.94 12.03 -2.91
C ASN A 51 15.54 12.19 -2.29
N PRO A 52 15.11 11.26 -1.42
CA PRO A 52 13.88 11.39 -0.66
C PRO A 52 13.87 12.68 0.18
N GLU A 53 12.76 13.42 0.13
CA GLU A 53 12.59 14.66 0.89
C GLU A 53 11.50 14.51 1.95
N ILE A 54 11.80 14.91 3.20
CA ILE A 54 10.77 15.05 4.23
C ILE A 54 9.87 16.23 3.85
N GLY A 55 8.59 15.95 3.66
CA GLY A 55 7.57 16.95 3.40
C GLY A 55 6.94 17.51 4.68
N GLY A 56 6.96 16.74 5.77
CA GLY A 56 6.44 17.17 7.06
C GLY A 56 6.46 16.07 8.11
N GLN A 57 6.15 16.46 9.35
CA GLN A 57 6.01 15.56 10.49
C GLN A 57 4.63 15.75 11.10
N LEU A 58 3.90 14.65 11.27
CA LEU A 58 2.63 14.61 11.97
C LEU A 58 2.88 14.61 13.49
N ASP A 59 2.24 15.54 14.20
CA ASP A 59 2.30 15.67 15.66
C ASP A 59 1.31 14.69 16.33
N ILE A 60 1.70 13.42 16.36
CA ILE A 60 0.92 12.32 16.93
C ILE A 60 1.87 11.47 17.80
N SER A 61 1.38 10.99 18.95
CA SER A 61 2.19 10.17 19.85
C SER A 61 2.54 8.81 19.23
N LYS A 62 3.73 8.28 19.56
CA LYS A 62 4.14 6.92 19.19
C LYS A 62 3.14 5.84 19.66
N SER A 63 2.53 6.03 20.83
CA SER A 63 1.50 5.12 21.34
C SER A 63 0.26 5.09 20.43
N THR A 64 -0.13 6.22 19.86
CA THR A 64 -1.24 6.31 18.91
C THR A 64 -0.89 5.60 17.59
N TYR A 65 0.32 5.82 17.04
CA TYR A 65 0.77 5.06 15.86
C TYR A 65 0.77 3.56 16.10
N LYS A 66 1.25 3.12 17.26
CA LYS A 66 1.22 1.71 17.64
C LYS A 66 -0.20 1.14 17.61
N ILE A 67 -1.18 1.85 18.19
CA ILE A 67 -2.59 1.42 18.19
C ILE A 67 -3.15 1.37 16.76
N ILE A 68 -2.89 2.39 15.94
CA ILE A 68 -3.33 2.44 14.54
C ILE A 68 -2.74 1.26 13.75
N LYS A 69 -1.42 1.08 13.80
CA LYS A 69 -0.71 -0.02 13.14
C LYS A 69 -1.23 -1.38 13.61
N GLN A 70 -1.46 -1.56 14.92
CA GLN A 70 -2.06 -2.79 15.46
C GLN A 70 -3.46 -3.06 14.91
N GLY A 71 -4.31 -2.02 14.83
CA GLY A 71 -5.63 -2.14 14.22
C GLY A 71 -5.55 -2.54 12.73
N MET A 72 -4.63 -1.94 11.98
CA MET A 72 -4.37 -2.30 10.58
C MET A 72 -3.82 -3.72 10.44
N ARG A 73 -2.96 -4.17 11.37
CA ARG A 73 -2.48 -5.55 11.39
C ARG A 73 -3.62 -6.53 11.69
N GLY A 74 -4.56 -6.17 12.55
CA GLY A 74 -5.75 -6.97 12.85
C GLY A 74 -6.60 -7.29 11.62
N VAL A 75 -6.59 -6.46 10.57
CA VAL A 75 -7.35 -6.68 9.33
C VAL A 75 -6.90 -7.92 8.57
N THR A 76 -5.64 -8.32 8.70
CA THR A 76 -5.05 -9.47 8.00
C THR A 76 -4.88 -10.71 8.90
N LEU A 77 -5.20 -10.59 10.19
CA LEU A 77 -5.16 -11.65 11.19
C LEU A 77 -6.54 -12.31 11.38
N PRO A 78 -6.65 -13.48 12.07
CA PRO A 78 -7.93 -14.14 12.29
C PRO A 78 -9.01 -13.19 12.83
N GLY A 79 -10.18 -13.18 12.17
CA GLY A 79 -11.29 -12.26 12.46
C GLY A 79 -11.24 -10.93 11.69
N GLY A 80 -10.15 -10.64 10.99
CA GLY A 80 -9.99 -9.47 10.13
C GLY A 80 -10.67 -9.59 8.77
N THR A 81 -11.02 -8.45 8.17
CA THR A 81 -11.78 -8.39 6.91
C THR A 81 -10.99 -8.81 5.66
N ALA A 82 -9.66 -8.95 5.76
CA ALA A 82 -8.80 -9.45 4.70
C ALA A 82 -8.02 -10.72 5.12
N TYR A 83 -8.42 -11.37 6.22
CA TYR A 83 -7.74 -12.55 6.75
C TYR A 83 -7.57 -13.66 5.71
N SER A 84 -8.64 -14.01 4.99
CA SER A 84 -8.62 -15.12 4.02
C SER A 84 -7.58 -14.94 2.90
N VAL A 85 -7.23 -13.69 2.56
CA VAL A 85 -6.23 -13.37 1.54
C VAL A 85 -4.81 -13.58 2.08
N PHE A 86 -4.57 -13.17 3.32
CA PHE A 86 -3.23 -13.06 3.92
C PHE A 86 -2.90 -14.14 4.95
N ALA A 87 -3.82 -15.06 5.27
CA ALA A 87 -3.67 -16.06 6.34
C ALA A 87 -2.36 -16.87 6.27
N ASN A 88 -1.91 -17.21 5.06
CA ASN A 88 -0.69 -17.99 4.81
C ASN A 88 0.39 -17.16 4.09
N PHE A 89 0.31 -15.84 4.15
CA PHE A 89 1.30 -14.98 3.52
C PHE A 89 2.54 -14.86 4.41
N PRO A 90 3.76 -15.11 3.90
CA PRO A 90 4.96 -15.19 4.74
C PRO A 90 5.41 -13.83 5.27
N ILE A 91 4.97 -12.74 4.64
CA ILE A 91 5.27 -11.37 5.08
C ILE A 91 4.11 -10.83 5.92
N SER A 92 4.46 -10.16 7.01
CA SER A 92 3.50 -9.50 7.89
C SER A 92 2.89 -8.27 7.20
N VAL A 93 1.64 -8.36 6.75
CA VAL A 93 0.93 -7.23 6.13
C VAL A 93 0.03 -6.54 7.15
N ALA A 94 0.02 -5.22 7.15
CA ALA A 94 -1.01 -4.41 7.83
C ALA A 94 -1.78 -3.59 6.81
N GLY A 95 -3.11 -3.58 6.91
CA GLY A 95 -3.93 -2.93 5.91
C GLY A 95 -5.29 -2.49 6.41
N LYS A 96 -6.10 -1.97 5.49
CA LYS A 96 -7.47 -1.55 5.75
C LYS A 96 -8.32 -1.74 4.50
N THR A 97 -9.52 -2.28 4.71
CA THR A 97 -10.54 -2.40 3.67
C THR A 97 -11.39 -1.13 3.60
N GLY A 98 -11.80 -0.76 2.39
CA GLY A 98 -12.77 0.28 2.12
C GLY A 98 -13.78 -0.19 1.08
N THR A 99 -15.00 0.33 1.22
CA THR A 99 -16.13 0.11 0.33
C THR A 99 -16.74 1.48 0.11
N ALA A 100 -16.55 2.08 -1.06
CA ALA A 100 -17.04 3.43 -1.36
C ALA A 100 -18.34 3.34 -2.16
N GLU A 101 -19.44 3.76 -1.54
CA GLU A 101 -20.75 3.79 -2.19
C GLU A 101 -20.85 5.07 -3.01
N TRP A 102 -21.29 4.95 -4.26
CA TRP A 102 -21.38 6.08 -5.18
C TRP A 102 -22.74 6.16 -5.88
N ASP A 103 -23.42 5.02 -6.00
CA ASP A 103 -24.77 4.89 -6.53
C ASP A 103 -25.42 3.67 -5.85
N VAL A 104 -26.63 3.83 -5.32
CA VAL A 104 -27.35 2.78 -4.59
C VAL A 104 -27.78 1.60 -5.47
N THR A 105 -27.72 1.77 -6.80
CA THR A 105 -28.10 0.76 -7.78
C THR A 105 -26.92 -0.01 -8.36
N LYS A 106 -25.69 0.36 -7.99
CA LYS A 106 -24.46 -0.20 -8.54
C LYS A 106 -23.56 -0.74 -7.45
N ASP A 107 -22.63 -1.59 -7.84
CA ASP A 107 -21.63 -2.07 -6.92
C ASP A 107 -20.75 -0.91 -6.42
N PRO A 108 -20.41 -0.89 -5.12
CA PRO A 108 -19.50 0.10 -4.57
C PRO A 108 -18.10 -0.12 -5.12
N HIS A 109 -17.26 0.91 -5.04
CA HIS A 109 -15.85 0.77 -5.40
C HIS A 109 -15.08 0.06 -4.29
N GLY A 110 -14.22 -0.88 -4.68
CA GLY A 110 -13.37 -1.64 -3.77
C GLY A 110 -12.07 -0.89 -3.51
N TRP A 111 -11.80 -0.59 -2.23
CA TRP A 111 -10.53 -0.01 -1.80
C TRP A 111 -9.78 -0.96 -0.88
N PHE A 112 -8.51 -1.16 -1.14
CA PHE A 112 -7.61 -1.81 -0.20
C PHE A 112 -6.33 -1.02 -0.10
N VAL A 113 -5.91 -0.76 1.14
CA VAL A 113 -4.63 -0.13 1.43
C VAL A 113 -3.84 -1.01 2.36
N ALA A 114 -2.54 -1.06 2.16
CA ALA A 114 -1.65 -1.84 3.01
C ALA A 114 -0.22 -1.32 3.00
N PHE A 115 0.54 -1.69 4.02
CA PHE A 115 1.99 -1.63 4.01
C PHE A 115 2.57 -2.94 4.54
N ALA A 116 3.81 -3.23 4.15
CA ALA A 116 4.53 -4.43 4.53
C ALA A 116 6.06 -4.20 4.47
N PRO A 117 6.85 -4.94 5.26
CA PRO A 117 6.45 -5.71 6.46
C PRO A 117 5.77 -4.84 7.53
N TYR A 118 5.08 -5.44 8.50
CA TYR A 118 4.37 -4.71 9.55
C TYR A 118 5.35 -4.07 10.54
N GLU A 119 6.38 -4.83 10.90
CA GLU A 119 7.39 -4.47 11.89
C GLU A 119 8.33 -3.39 11.36
N ASP A 120 8.83 -3.55 10.13
CA ASP A 120 9.73 -2.62 9.45
C ASP A 120 9.21 -2.36 8.02
N PRO A 121 8.32 -1.37 7.81
CA PRO A 121 7.67 -1.18 6.51
C PRO A 121 8.60 -0.69 5.41
N GLU A 122 8.59 -1.40 4.27
CA GLU A 122 9.41 -1.07 3.08
C GLU A 122 8.55 -0.53 1.92
N ILE A 123 7.30 -0.99 1.82
CA ILE A 123 6.38 -0.62 0.74
C ILE A 123 4.97 -0.34 1.26
N ALA A 124 4.33 0.69 0.70
CA ALA A 124 2.91 0.99 0.88
C ALA A 124 2.17 0.91 -0.46
N VAL A 125 1.00 0.28 -0.46
CA VAL A 125 0.19 0.00 -1.64
C VAL A 125 -1.24 0.50 -1.43
N VAL A 126 -1.81 1.07 -2.49
CA VAL A 126 -3.25 1.31 -2.63
C VAL A 126 -3.75 0.57 -3.85
N VAL A 127 -4.86 -0.13 -3.69
CA VAL A 127 -5.62 -0.75 -4.78
C VAL A 127 -7.01 -0.15 -4.77
N PHE A 128 -7.39 0.43 -5.89
CA PHE A 128 -8.72 0.96 -6.15
C PHE A 128 -9.29 0.27 -7.38
N ILE A 129 -10.47 -0.31 -7.24
CA ILE A 129 -11.18 -0.96 -8.33
C ILE A 129 -12.61 -0.44 -8.36
N GLU A 130 -13.00 0.15 -9.48
CA GLU A 130 -14.36 0.64 -9.67
C GLU A 130 -15.35 -0.52 -9.65
N GLN A 131 -16.46 -0.32 -8.95
CA GLN A 131 -17.62 -1.22 -8.92
C GLN A 131 -17.25 -2.68 -8.58
N ALA A 132 -16.33 -2.86 -7.63
CA ALA A 132 -15.78 -4.16 -7.25
C ALA A 132 -16.21 -4.63 -5.84
N GLY A 133 -17.24 -4.02 -5.25
CA GLY A 133 -17.75 -4.46 -3.96
C GLY A 133 -16.77 -4.20 -2.81
N SER A 134 -16.58 -5.21 -1.95
CA SER A 134 -15.70 -5.12 -0.79
C SER A 134 -14.22 -5.14 -1.19
N GLY A 135 -13.48 -4.08 -0.84
CA GLY A 135 -12.07 -3.98 -1.17
C GLY A 135 -11.18 -5.06 -0.51
N GLY A 136 -11.60 -5.69 0.59
CA GLY A 136 -10.84 -6.79 1.19
C GLY A 136 -10.77 -8.03 0.30
N THR A 137 -11.85 -8.34 -0.42
CA THR A 137 -11.96 -9.51 -1.28
C THR A 137 -11.54 -9.25 -2.72
N THR A 138 -11.56 -7.99 -3.17
CA THR A 138 -11.17 -7.62 -4.54
C THR A 138 -9.82 -6.92 -4.62
N GLY A 139 -9.60 -5.89 -3.81
CA GLY A 139 -8.31 -5.18 -3.74
C GLY A 139 -7.23 -5.96 -2.97
N GLY A 140 -7.62 -6.72 -1.95
CA GLY A 140 -6.70 -7.53 -1.14
C GLY A 140 -5.82 -8.49 -1.97
N PRO A 141 -6.40 -9.35 -2.84
CA PRO A 141 -5.62 -10.25 -3.68
C PRO A 141 -4.64 -9.55 -4.62
N ILE A 142 -4.98 -8.38 -5.16
CA ILE A 142 -4.08 -7.60 -6.01
C ILE A 142 -2.92 -7.04 -5.19
N ALA A 143 -3.19 -6.50 -4.00
CA ALA A 143 -2.13 -6.03 -3.11
C ALA A 143 -1.20 -7.18 -2.68
N LYS A 144 -1.76 -8.38 -2.44
CA LYS A 144 -0.97 -9.58 -2.19
C LYS A 144 -0.03 -9.89 -3.34
N ALA A 145 -0.52 -9.92 -4.58
CA ALA A 145 0.32 -10.17 -5.76
C ALA A 145 1.44 -9.12 -5.92
N ILE A 146 1.15 -7.84 -5.63
CA ILE A 146 2.18 -6.78 -5.62
C ILE A 146 3.25 -7.07 -4.57
N PHE A 147 2.86 -7.48 -3.36
CA PHE A 147 3.81 -7.85 -2.32
C PHE A 147 4.58 -9.13 -2.65
N GLU A 148 3.93 -10.12 -3.27
CA GLU A 148 4.60 -11.35 -3.75
C GLU A 148 5.74 -11.01 -4.70
N GLU A 149 5.50 -10.13 -5.67
CA GLU A 149 6.53 -9.68 -6.59
C GLU A 149 7.60 -8.82 -5.89
N TYR A 150 7.19 -7.84 -5.08
CA TYR A 150 8.13 -6.94 -4.40
C TYR A 150 9.10 -7.67 -3.46
N PHE A 151 8.63 -8.72 -2.79
CA PHE A 151 9.44 -9.55 -1.90
C PHE A 151 9.99 -10.81 -2.57
N HIS A 152 9.93 -10.92 -3.91
CA HIS A 152 10.46 -12.04 -4.69
C HIS A 152 9.95 -13.42 -4.23
N LEU A 153 8.68 -13.51 -3.83
CA LEU A 153 8.04 -14.75 -3.36
C LEU A 153 7.53 -15.62 -4.52
N THR A 154 7.47 -15.07 -5.73
CA THR A 154 7.09 -15.73 -6.98
C THR A 154 8.25 -16.45 -7.66
N GLU A 155 9.49 -16.10 -7.29
CA GLU A 155 10.70 -16.78 -7.74
C GLU A 155 10.79 -18.14 -7.05
N THR A 156 10.22 -19.16 -7.71
CA THR A 156 10.71 -20.52 -7.52
C THR A 156 12.13 -20.52 -8.07
N ASP A 157 13.11 -21.06 -7.35
CA ASP A 157 14.51 -21.25 -7.80
C ASP A 157 14.58 -22.05 -9.12
N THR A 158 14.24 -21.41 -10.23
CA THR A 158 14.58 -21.82 -11.58
C THR A 158 15.52 -20.76 -12.10
N ILE A 159 16.71 -20.70 -11.50
CA ILE A 159 17.91 -20.26 -12.20
C ILE A 159 18.21 -21.33 -13.25
N GLU A 160 17.40 -21.37 -14.31
CA GLU A 160 17.85 -21.88 -15.61
C GLU A 160 18.27 -20.66 -16.42
N ASP A 161 19.57 -20.38 -16.30
CA ASP A 161 20.46 -19.67 -17.19
C ASP A 161 19.88 -19.47 -18.62
N TYR A 162 19.08 -18.41 -18.83
CA TYR A 162 18.54 -18.08 -20.15
C TYR A 162 19.22 -16.87 -20.82
N LEU A 163 20.40 -16.47 -20.34
CA LEU A 163 21.20 -15.40 -20.96
C LEU A 163 22.59 -15.83 -21.46
N ILE A 164 22.76 -17.12 -21.81
CA ILE A 164 23.78 -17.49 -22.80
C ILE A 164 23.10 -18.04 -24.05
N GLN A 165 22.92 -17.16 -25.02
CA GLN A 165 22.90 -17.50 -26.44
C GLN A 165 23.73 -16.41 -27.19
N PRO A 166 24.42 -16.80 -28.28
CA PRO A 166 25.82 -16.49 -28.58
C PRO A 166 26.14 -15.08 -29.10
#